data_AF-A0A2G2LVC2-F1
#
_entry.id   AF-A0A2G2LVC2-F1
#
_cell.length_a   1.000
_cell.length_b   1.000
_cell.length_c   1.000
_cell.angle_alpha   90.00
_cell.angle_beta   90.00
_cell.angle_gamma   90.00
#
_symmetry.space_group_name_H-M   'P 1'
#
loop_
_entity.id
_entity.type
_entity.pdbx_description
1 polymer ?
#
loop_
_entity_poly.entity_id
_entity_poly.type
_entity_poly.pdbx_seq_one_letter_code
_entity_poly.pdbx_strand_id
1 'polypeptide(L)'
;MVMLRKTITVTEQQDSWIKSQINSGQYGNDSEYLRELIRLDQANKEKIAILRAALIEGEESGISQRAMSDILNDAKERHGLND
;
A
#
# COMPACT_ATOMS: atom_id res chain seq x y z
N MET A 1 -20.08 13.06 2.91
CA MET A 1 -18.88 13.39 3.70
C MET A 1 -18.74 14.91 3.76
N VAL A 2 -18.30 15.44 4.90
CA VAL A 2 -18.03 16.88 5.05
C VAL A 2 -16.61 17.18 4.55
N MET A 3 -16.46 18.15 3.66
CA MET A 3 -15.14 18.64 3.23
C MET A 3 -14.70 19.77 4.17
N LEU A 4 -13.51 19.62 4.76
CA LEU A 4 -12.89 20.64 5.61
C LEU A 4 -11.80 21.36 4.82
N ARG A 5 -11.83 22.69 4.78
CA ARG A 5 -10.80 23.50 4.15
C ARG A 5 -9.54 23.51 5.01
N LYS A 6 -8.38 23.31 4.38
CA LYS A 6 -7.06 23.49 4.98
C LYS A 6 -6.22 24.41 4.11
N THR A 7 -5.46 25.31 4.73
CA THR A 7 -4.44 26.11 4.05
C THR A 7 -3.11 25.37 4.18
N ILE A 8 -2.39 25.22 3.07
CA ILE A 8 -1.16 24.44 3.00
C ILE A 8 -0.12 25.30 2.28
N THR A 9 1.08 25.38 2.82
CA THR A 9 2.22 26.02 2.15
C THR A 9 3.00 24.96 1.40
N VAL A 10 3.27 25.22 0.12
CA VAL A 10 4.05 24.35 -0.77
C VAL A 10 5.20 25.13 -1.37
N THR A 11 6.22 24.42 -1.86
CA THR A 11 7.30 25.06 -2.62
C THR A 11 6.83 25.45 -4.01
N GLU A 12 7.54 26.38 -4.66
CA GLU A 12 7.24 26.77 -6.05
C GLU A 12 7.31 25.59 -7.04
N GLN A 13 8.24 24.66 -6.79
CA GLN A 13 8.35 23.43 -7.57
C GLN A 13 7.12 22.53 -7.41
N GLN A 14 6.59 22.41 -6.19
CA GLN A 14 5.39 21.63 -5.90
C GLN A 14 4.15 22.28 -6.52
N ASP A 15 3.99 23.60 -6.42
CA ASP A 15 2.91 24.34 -7.08
C ASP A 15 2.93 24.15 -8.61
N SER A 16 4.11 24.30 -9.22
CA SER A 16 4.31 24.06 -10.66
C SER A 16 3.92 22.64 -11.06
N TRP A 17 4.28 21.66 -10.24
CA TRP A 17 3.89 20.27 -10.45
C TRP A 17 2.37 20.08 -10.34
N ILE A 18 1.73 20.59 -9.28
CA ILE A 18 0.27 20.50 -9.09
C ILE A 18 -0.47 21.10 -10.28
N LYS A 19 -0.06 22.29 -10.74
CA LYS A 19 -0.63 22.94 -11.93
C LYS A 19 -0.45 22.11 -13.19
N SER A 20 0.68 21.42 -13.37
CA SER A 20 0.87 20.53 -14.54
C SER A 20 -0.14 19.38 -14.56
N GLN A 21 -0.48 18.83 -13.39
CA GLN A 21 -1.45 17.74 -13.29
C GLN A 21 -2.86 18.23 -13.62
N ILE A 22 -3.23 19.43 -13.15
CA ILE A 22 -4.51 20.07 -13.50
C ILE A 22 -4.58 20.38 -15.00
N ASN A 23 -3.51 20.97 -15.56
CA ASN A 23 -3.45 21.33 -16.98
C ASN A 23 -3.50 20.11 -17.90
N SER A 24 -3.06 18.94 -17.44
CA SER A 24 -3.22 17.68 -18.19
C SER A 24 -4.68 17.19 -18.27
N GLY A 25 -5.61 17.82 -17.53
CA GLY A 25 -7.02 17.44 -17.47
C GLY A 25 -7.33 16.26 -16.56
N GLN A 26 -6.33 15.71 -15.86
CA GLN A 26 -6.51 14.59 -14.93
C GLN A 26 -7.25 14.99 -13.64
N TYR A 27 -7.16 16.26 -13.25
CA TYR A 27 -7.78 16.79 -12.02
C TYR A 27 -8.38 18.16 -12.29
N GLY A 28 -9.52 18.46 -11.66
CA GLY A 28 -10.21 19.73 -11.81
C GLY A 28 -9.67 20.87 -10.93
N ASN A 29 -8.93 20.55 -9.87
CA ASN A 29 -8.28 21.54 -8.98
C ASN A 29 -7.22 20.91 -8.07
N ASP A 30 -6.47 21.77 -7.38
CA ASP A 30 -5.40 21.42 -6.43
C ASP A 30 -5.90 20.49 -5.32
N SER A 31 -7.09 20.77 -4.77
CA SER A 31 -7.65 20.00 -3.64
C SER A 31 -8.05 18.60 -4.05
N GLU A 32 -8.38 18.36 -5.31
CA GLU A 32 -8.65 17.03 -5.85
C GLU A 32 -7.37 16.22 -5.99
N TYR A 33 -6.35 16.82 -6.61
CA TYR A 33 -5.05 16.16 -6.76
C TYR A 33 -4.41 15.84 -5.40
N LEU A 34 -4.42 16.79 -4.45
CA LEU A 34 -3.89 16.57 -3.10
C LEU A 34 -4.65 15.48 -2.34
N ARG A 35 -5.98 15.37 -2.52
CA ARG A 35 -6.76 14.29 -1.89
C ARG A 35 -6.36 12.92 -2.44
N GLU A 36 -6.15 12.80 -3.75
CA GLU A 36 -5.70 11.51 -4.30
C GLU A 36 -4.29 11.16 -3.83
N LEU A 37 -3.37 12.13 -3.76
CA LEU A 37 -2.04 11.89 -3.17
C LEU A 37 -2.12 11.39 -1.73
N ILE A 38 -3.00 11.95 -0.91
CA ILE A 38 -3.23 11.48 0.47
C ILE A 38 -3.77 10.04 0.46
N ARG A 39 -4.70 9.73 -0.45
CA ARG A 39 -5.26 8.37 -0.56
C ARG A 39 -4.21 7.34 -0.97
N LEU A 40 -3.33 7.70 -1.91
CA LEU A 40 -2.21 6.87 -2.34
C LEU A 40 -1.20 6.65 -1.20
N ASP A 41 -0.87 7.71 -0.45
CA ASP A 41 0.01 7.60 0.73
C ASP A 41 -0.59 6.68 1.80
N GLN A 42 -1.89 6.84 2.10
CA GLN A 42 -2.61 5.97 3.04
C GLN A 42 -2.57 4.50 2.60
N ALA A 43 -2.90 4.22 1.35
CA ALA A 43 -2.89 2.85 0.81
C ALA A 43 -1.48 2.24 0.84
N ASN A 44 -0.44 3.02 0.55
CA ASN A 44 0.93 2.54 0.63
C ASN A 44 1.36 2.25 2.06
N LYS A 45 1.02 3.13 3.01
CA LYS A 45 1.29 2.92 4.44
C LYS A 45 0.57 1.72 5.00
N GLU A 46 -0.68 1.50 4.61
CA GLU A 46 -1.46 0.32 4.99
C GLU A 46 -0.80 -0.98 4.50
N LYS A 47 -0.40 -1.04 3.22
CA LYS A 47 0.32 -2.20 2.66
C LYS A 47 1.62 -2.49 3.43
N ILE A 48 2.40 -1.46 3.74
CA ILE A 48 3.63 -1.60 4.51
C ILE A 48 3.34 -2.10 5.93
N ALA A 49 2.28 -1.58 6.57
CA ALA A 49 1.89 -2.01 7.91
C ALA A 49 1.49 -3.49 7.92
N ILE A 50 0.68 -3.93 6.94
CA ILE A 50 0.30 -5.34 6.78
C ILE A 50 1.53 -6.22 6.58
N LEU A 51 2.46 -5.83 5.69
CA LEU A 51 3.69 -6.58 5.45
C LEU A 51 4.53 -6.70 6.73
N ARG A 52 4.71 -5.61 7.47
CA ARG A 52 5.46 -5.62 8.73
C ARG A 52 4.81 -6.52 9.77
N ALA A 53 3.49 -6.47 9.90
CA ALA A 53 2.77 -7.34 10.81
C ALA A 53 2.98 -8.82 10.47
N ALA A 54 2.88 -9.20 9.19
CA ALA A 54 3.12 -10.56 8.73
C ALA A 54 4.57 -11.03 8.98
N LEU A 55 5.55 -10.13 8.82
CA LEU A 55 6.96 -10.44 9.13
C LEU A 55 7.16 -10.66 10.63
N ILE A 56 6.60 -9.81 11.48
CA ILE A 56 6.67 -9.96 12.95
C ILE A 56 6.01 -11.27 13.37
N GLU A 57 4.82 -11.58 12.86
CA GLU A 57 4.15 -12.86 13.12
C GLU A 57 5.02 -14.05 12.73
N GLY A 58 5.69 -13.97 11.56
CA GLY A 58 6.63 -14.99 11.12
C GLY A 58 7.86 -15.13 12.04
N GLU A 59 8.45 -14.02 12.46
CA GLU A 59 9.59 -13.99 13.39
C GLU A 59 9.21 -14.57 14.77
N GLU A 60 8.03 -14.21 15.29
CA GLU A 60 7.50 -14.70 16.57
C GLU A 60 7.07 -16.17 16.51
N SER A 61 6.69 -16.68 15.34
CA SER A 61 6.35 -18.09 15.14
C SER A 61 7.53 -19.06 15.32
N GLY A 62 8.75 -18.51 15.38
CA GLY A 62 9.98 -19.27 15.57
C GLY A 62 10.51 -19.92 14.30
N ILE A 63 11.68 -20.56 14.40
CA ILE A 63 12.34 -21.18 13.25
C ILE A 63 11.71 -22.55 12.98
N SER A 64 11.10 -22.67 11.79
CA SER A 64 10.59 -23.96 11.31
C SER A 64 11.72 -24.94 11.02
N GLN A 65 11.56 -26.17 11.49
CA GLN A 65 12.45 -27.30 11.19
C GLN A 65 11.99 -28.11 9.97
N ARG A 66 10.89 -27.71 9.31
CA ARG A 66 10.32 -28.44 8.18
C ARG A 66 11.20 -28.25 6.94
N ALA A 67 11.49 -29.33 6.22
CA ALA A 67 12.10 -29.22 4.91
C ALA A 67 11.09 -28.73 3.87
N MET A 68 11.58 -28.15 2.77
CA MET A 68 10.72 -27.69 1.67
C MET A 68 9.86 -28.81 1.09
N SER A 69 10.39 -30.04 1.04
CA SER A 69 9.64 -31.23 0.60
C SER A 69 8.43 -31.52 1.49
N ASP A 70 8.57 -31.35 2.80
CA ASP A 70 7.51 -31.62 3.77
C ASP A 70 6.41 -30.56 3.69
N ILE A 71 6.78 -29.32 3.37
CA ILE A 71 5.83 -28.22 3.13
C ILE A 71 5.05 -28.46 1.84
N LEU A 72 5.74 -28.89 0.78
CA LEU A 72 5.12 -29.16 -0.52
C LEU A 72 4.16 -30.36 -0.46
N ASN A 73 4.52 -31.44 0.23
CA ASN A 73 3.66 -32.61 0.38
C ASN A 73 2.40 -32.27 1.17
N ASP A 74 2.54 -31.57 2.31
CA ASP A 74 1.40 -31.09 3.11
C ASP A 74 0.48 -30.15 2.29
N ALA A 75 1.04 -29.29 1.44
CA ALA A 75 0.25 -28.44 0.55
C ALA A 75 -0.52 -29.26 -0.51
N LYS A 76 0.10 -30.27 -1.12
CA LYS A 76 -0.55 -31.17 -2.10
C LYS A 76 -1.67 -31.98 -1.48
N GLU A 77 -1.45 -32.51 -0.28
CA GLU A 77 -2.46 -33.26 0.48
C GLU A 77 -3.68 -32.38 0.80
N ARG A 78 -3.46 -31.14 1.26
CA ARG A 78 -4.55 -30.18 1.54
C ARG A 78 -5.38 -29.82 0.29
N HIS A 79 -4.76 -29.82 -0.88
CA HIS A 79 -5.41 -29.45 -2.14
C HIS A 79 -5.81 -30.66 -3.00
N GLY A 80 -5.69 -31.89 -2.49
CA GLY A 80 -6.15 -33.11 -3.16
C GLY A 80 -5.38 -33.48 -4.43
N LEU A 81 -4.13 -33.00 -4.57
CA LEU A 81 -3.25 -33.28 -5.72
C LEU A 81 -2.33 -34.50 -5.45
N ASN A 82 -2.87 -35.51 -4.78
CA ASN A 82 -2.19 -36.77 -4.55
C ASN A 82 -2.37 -37.64 -5.81
N ASP A 83 -1.35 -37.70 -6.66
CA ASP A 83 -1.16 -38.81 -7.61
C ASP A 83 -0.63 -40.04 -6.87
#